data_AF-V8P6F6-F1
#
_entry.id   AF-V8P6F6-F1
#
_cell.length_a   1.000
_cell.length_b   1.000
_cell.length_c   1.000
_cell.angle_alpha   90.00
_cell.angle_beta   90.00
_cell.angle_gamma   90.00
#
_symmetry.space_group_name_H-M   'P 1'
#
loop_
_entity.id
_entity.type
_entity.pdbx_description
1 polymer ?
#
loop_
_entity_poly.entity_id
_entity_poly.type
_entity_poly.pdbx_seq_one_letter_code
_entity_poly.pdbx_strand_id
1 'polypeptide(L)'
;MGRERLVNLRSKWLQMIEDVSFRKLINNSECPEKLKYDFNKNGELKHVDTNEPFVFNYQNSYNHKCYRILGQLITQYVFELLEKVCSLQKIYIPTCMADSKICSFFFMSKNALTNRSGDVLCRPLGTEIQHGSQIPFITTALKCSWGVIVLNPNDNFVDLKIEPEYLSLLENDAICPLNLSWAVLKRNSSNLKEHTTYVWYHFILKTSSRNVAFIAHGYEGLIFINLLMQRTLEVMNKVYAVALIDSKHHMKHQTQGNSEVQTWIWKHCQEWVLKVSL
;
A
#
# COMPACT_ATOMS: atom_id res chain seq x y z
N MET A 1 -10.16 -14.37 -31.37
CA MET A 1 -8.81 -14.07 -30.87
C MET A 1 -8.75 -13.33 -29.52
N GLY A 2 -9.71 -12.47 -29.16
CA GLY A 2 -9.69 -11.73 -27.87
C GLY A 2 -10.19 -12.49 -26.63
N ARG A 3 -11.22 -13.35 -26.76
CA ARG A 3 -11.79 -14.10 -25.61
C ARG A 3 -10.88 -15.19 -25.08
N GLU A 4 -10.21 -15.94 -25.96
CA GLU A 4 -9.26 -16.99 -25.56
C GLU A 4 -8.03 -16.44 -24.85
N ARG A 5 -7.51 -15.28 -25.26
CA ARG A 5 -6.41 -14.59 -24.54
C ARG A 5 -6.83 -14.17 -23.12
N LEU A 6 -8.05 -13.68 -22.94
CA LEU A 6 -8.56 -13.29 -21.62
C LEU A 6 -8.80 -14.50 -20.70
N VAL A 7 -9.33 -15.60 -21.24
CA VAL A 7 -9.52 -16.86 -20.50
C VAL A 7 -8.18 -17.47 -20.10
N ASN A 8 -7.19 -17.48 -21.01
CA ASN A 8 -5.86 -18.02 -20.74
C ASN A 8 -5.08 -17.17 -19.70
N LEU A 9 -5.22 -15.84 -19.76
CA LEU A 9 -4.69 -14.95 -18.72
C LEU A 9 -5.36 -15.17 -17.36
N ARG A 10 -6.69 -15.41 -17.32
CA ARG A 10 -7.40 -15.73 -16.07
C ARG A 10 -6.95 -17.08 -15.50
N SER A 11 -6.76 -18.08 -16.35
CA SER A 11 -6.29 -19.41 -15.94
C SER A 11 -4.87 -19.37 -15.39
N LYS A 12 -3.96 -18.65 -16.06
CA LYS A 12 -2.58 -18.45 -15.60
C LYS A 12 -2.52 -17.65 -14.29
N TRP A 13 -3.39 -16.66 -14.13
CA TRP A 13 -3.50 -15.85 -12.92
C TRP A 13 -4.01 -16.67 -11.73
N LEU A 14 -5.01 -17.53 -11.92
CA LEU A 14 -5.48 -18.47 -10.89
C LEU A 14 -4.37 -19.45 -10.48
N GLN A 15 -3.62 -19.99 -11.44
CA GLN A 15 -2.51 -20.90 -11.17
C GLN A 15 -1.36 -20.23 -10.39
N MET A 16 -1.02 -18.97 -10.71
CA MET A 16 0.00 -18.22 -9.96
C MET A 16 -0.46 -17.84 -8.54
N ILE A 17 -1.77 -17.69 -8.31
CA ILE A 17 -2.33 -17.51 -6.96
C ILE A 17 -2.25 -18.82 -6.16
N GLU A 18 -2.47 -19.98 -6.78
CA GLU A 18 -2.33 -21.28 -6.11
C GLU A 18 -0.89 -21.55 -5.63
N ASP A 19 0.12 -21.06 -6.37
CA ASP A 19 1.53 -21.16 -5.97
C ASP A 19 1.88 -20.27 -4.75
N VAL A 20 1.20 -19.14 -4.60
CA VAL A 20 1.29 -18.28 -3.41
C VAL A 20 0.26 -18.78 -2.38
N SER A 21 0.66 -19.71 -1.53
CA SER A 21 -0.26 -20.27 -0.55
C SER A 21 -0.32 -19.41 0.71
N PHE A 22 -1.43 -18.69 0.92
CA PHE A 22 -1.69 -17.95 2.16
C PHE A 22 -1.63 -18.85 3.40
N ARG A 23 -2.08 -20.10 3.27
CA ARG A 23 -1.94 -21.13 4.31
C ARG A 23 -0.50 -21.38 4.76
N LYS A 24 0.48 -21.34 3.85
CA LYS A 24 1.90 -21.48 4.23
C LYS A 24 2.34 -20.34 5.17
N LEU A 25 1.86 -19.12 4.94
CA LEU A 25 2.14 -17.98 5.82
C LEU A 25 1.48 -18.15 7.19
N ILE A 26 0.23 -18.61 7.23
CA ILE A 26 -0.46 -18.91 8.49
C ILE A 26 0.25 -19.99 9.29
N ASN A 27 0.65 -21.09 8.64
CA ASN A 27 1.29 -22.22 9.30
C ASN A 27 2.62 -21.84 9.97
N ASN A 28 3.30 -20.83 9.44
CA ASN A 28 4.55 -20.30 9.98
C ASN A 28 4.36 -19.15 10.99
N SER A 29 3.12 -18.81 11.33
CA SER A 29 2.81 -17.71 12.25
C SER A 29 2.86 -18.12 13.72
N GLU A 30 2.72 -17.17 14.65
CA GLU A 30 2.70 -17.45 16.11
C GLU A 30 1.41 -18.13 16.59
N CYS A 31 0.34 -18.16 15.78
CA CYS A 31 -0.98 -18.66 16.19
C CYS A 31 -1.68 -19.48 15.07
N PRO A 32 -1.02 -20.47 14.45
CA PRO A 32 -1.54 -21.17 13.27
C PRO A 32 -2.87 -21.89 13.58
N GLU A 33 -2.96 -22.54 14.74
CA GLU A 33 -4.13 -23.31 15.17
C GLU A 33 -5.39 -22.43 15.38
N LYS A 34 -5.18 -21.15 15.71
CA LYS A 34 -6.27 -20.18 15.94
C LYS A 34 -6.66 -19.42 14.66
N LEU A 35 -5.84 -19.49 13.62
CA LEU A 35 -6.02 -18.76 12.37
C LEU A 35 -6.48 -19.69 11.26
N LYS A 36 -7.71 -20.20 11.38
CA LYS A 36 -8.32 -21.08 10.38
C LYS A 36 -8.97 -20.30 9.23
N TYR A 37 -8.21 -19.45 8.55
CA TYR A 37 -8.71 -18.66 7.41
C TYR A 37 -7.89 -18.91 6.15
N ASP A 38 -8.54 -18.97 4.98
CA ASP A 38 -7.87 -18.99 3.68
C ASP A 38 -8.55 -18.06 2.67
N PHE A 39 -7.83 -17.71 1.62
CA PHE A 39 -8.46 -17.11 0.44
C PHE A 39 -9.02 -18.21 -0.45
N ASN A 40 -10.32 -18.14 -0.74
CA ASN A 40 -10.93 -19.06 -1.68
C ASN A 40 -10.60 -18.70 -3.14
N LYS A 41 -11.09 -19.49 -4.10
CA LYS A 41 -10.91 -19.26 -5.55
C LYS A 41 -11.45 -17.92 -6.07
N ASN A 42 -12.35 -17.27 -5.33
CA ASN A 42 -12.88 -15.95 -5.65
C ASN A 42 -12.02 -14.82 -5.04
N GLY A 43 -11.03 -15.17 -4.20
CA GLY A 43 -10.19 -14.21 -3.48
C GLY A 43 -10.84 -13.67 -2.21
N GLU A 44 -11.86 -14.34 -1.68
CA GLU A 44 -12.54 -13.97 -0.43
C GLU A 44 -11.86 -14.67 0.75
N LEU A 45 -11.55 -13.94 1.81
CA LEU A 45 -11.01 -14.50 3.06
C LEU A 45 -12.13 -15.18 3.85
N LYS A 46 -12.08 -16.52 3.94
CA LYS A 46 -13.11 -17.33 4.59
C LYS A 46 -12.52 -18.29 5.61
N HIS A 47 -13.31 -18.57 6.65
CA HIS A 47 -12.96 -19.59 7.62
C HIS A 47 -12.95 -20.97 6.95
N VAL A 48 -11.95 -21.79 7.23
CA VAL A 48 -11.75 -23.09 6.55
C VAL A 48 -12.88 -24.06 6.84
N ASP A 49 -13.23 -24.20 8.12
CA ASP A 49 -14.19 -25.21 8.54
C ASP A 49 -15.64 -24.78 8.26
N THR A 50 -15.99 -23.51 8.52
CA THR A 50 -17.37 -23.02 8.42
C THR A 50 -17.68 -22.34 7.09
N ASN A 51 -16.67 -21.97 6.30
CA ASN A 51 -16.80 -21.18 5.07
C ASN A 51 -17.43 -19.79 5.28
N GLU A 52 -17.54 -19.33 6.52
CA GLU A 52 -18.06 -18.01 6.87
C GLU A 52 -17.02 -16.91 6.54
N PRO A 53 -17.46 -15.72 6.10
CA PRO A 53 -16.56 -14.60 5.85
C PRO A 53 -15.90 -14.12 7.15
N PHE A 54 -14.71 -13.53 7.02
CA PHE A 54 -14.07 -12.89 8.16
C PHE A 54 -14.90 -11.70 8.66
N VAL A 55 -15.33 -11.75 9.93
CA VAL A 55 -16.02 -10.65 10.60
C VAL A 55 -15.14 -10.08 11.71
N PHE A 56 -14.74 -8.82 11.57
CA PHE A 56 -13.94 -8.14 12.58
C PHE A 56 -14.84 -7.74 13.76
N ASN A 57 -14.68 -8.39 14.91
CA ASN A 57 -15.43 -8.08 16.12
C ASN A 57 -14.58 -7.25 17.10
N TYR A 58 -14.95 -5.98 17.28
CA TYR A 58 -14.25 -5.02 18.15
C TYR A 58 -14.40 -5.30 19.66
N GLN A 59 -15.41 -6.07 20.07
CA GLN A 59 -15.79 -6.22 21.47
C GLN A 59 -15.00 -7.30 22.21
N ASN A 60 -14.24 -8.14 21.51
CA ASN A 60 -13.65 -9.34 22.09
C ASN A 60 -12.12 -9.23 22.20
N SER A 61 -11.65 -8.78 23.38
CA SER A 61 -10.24 -8.46 23.61
C SER A 61 -9.27 -9.62 23.38
N TYR A 62 -9.76 -10.84 23.61
CA TYR A 62 -9.02 -12.09 23.43
C TYR A 62 -8.61 -12.36 21.97
N ASN A 63 -9.35 -11.82 21.00
CA ASN A 63 -9.10 -12.04 19.57
C ASN A 63 -8.18 -10.98 18.93
N HIS A 64 -7.85 -9.89 19.64
CA HIS A 64 -7.06 -8.79 19.05
C HIS A 64 -5.67 -9.22 18.61
N LYS A 65 -4.96 -10.09 19.37
CA LYS A 65 -3.64 -10.57 18.96
C LYS A 65 -3.72 -11.37 17.66
N CYS A 66 -4.68 -12.30 17.57
CA CYS A 66 -4.85 -13.14 16.38
C CYS A 66 -5.28 -12.31 15.18
N TYR A 67 -6.19 -11.34 15.34
CA TYR A 67 -6.59 -10.45 14.24
C TYR A 67 -5.47 -9.52 13.78
N ARG A 68 -4.61 -9.05 14.69
CA ARG A 68 -3.41 -8.30 14.33
C ARG A 68 -2.45 -9.16 13.51
N ILE A 69 -2.19 -10.40 13.95
CA ILE A 69 -1.35 -11.35 13.20
C ILE A 69 -1.98 -11.61 11.83
N LEU A 70 -3.28 -11.87 11.76
CA LEU A 70 -3.98 -12.10 10.50
C LEU A 70 -3.83 -10.91 9.54
N GLY A 71 -3.98 -9.68 10.01
CA GLY A 71 -3.75 -8.47 9.21
C GLY A 71 -2.30 -8.37 8.68
N GLN A 72 -1.31 -8.73 9.49
CA GLN A 72 0.10 -8.79 9.07
C GLN A 72 0.33 -9.85 8.00
N LEU A 73 -0.25 -11.05 8.17
CA LEU A 73 -0.15 -12.14 7.20
C LEU A 73 -0.83 -11.77 5.88
N ILE A 74 -2.01 -11.15 5.90
CA ILE A 74 -2.69 -10.66 4.70
C ILE A 74 -1.81 -9.64 3.98
N THR A 75 -1.19 -8.73 4.73
CA THR A 75 -0.28 -7.72 4.16
C THR A 75 0.92 -8.38 3.47
N GLN A 76 1.56 -9.35 4.13
CA GLN A 76 2.66 -10.11 3.55
C GLN A 76 2.23 -10.87 2.29
N TYR A 77 1.06 -11.48 2.33
CA TYR A 77 0.48 -12.19 1.20
C TYR A 77 0.24 -11.27 0.00
N VAL A 78 -0.32 -10.08 0.23
CA VAL A 78 -0.48 -9.07 -0.83
C VAL A 78 0.87 -8.65 -1.40
N PHE A 79 1.92 -8.50 -0.60
CA PHE A 79 3.26 -8.24 -1.12
C PHE A 79 3.77 -9.36 -2.02
N GLU A 80 3.60 -10.62 -1.62
CA GLU A 80 3.97 -11.75 -2.48
C GLU A 80 3.19 -11.76 -3.79
N LEU A 81 1.90 -11.40 -3.78
CA LEU A 81 1.12 -11.26 -5.00
C LEU A 81 1.63 -10.11 -5.89
N LEU A 82 2.00 -8.96 -5.33
CA LEU A 82 2.57 -7.85 -6.09
C LEU A 82 3.88 -8.25 -6.78
N GLU A 83 4.73 -9.01 -6.10
CA GLU A 83 6.02 -9.45 -6.65
C GLU A 83 5.85 -10.58 -7.67
N LYS A 84 5.15 -11.66 -7.29
CA LYS A 84 5.08 -12.89 -8.10
C LYS A 84 4.02 -12.82 -9.19
N VAL A 85 2.85 -12.24 -8.90
CA VAL A 85 1.71 -12.21 -9.83
C VAL A 85 1.73 -10.94 -10.66
N CYS A 86 1.95 -9.77 -10.05
CA CYS A 86 2.02 -8.50 -10.79
C CYS A 86 3.41 -8.20 -11.37
N SER A 87 4.43 -9.02 -11.07
CA SER A 87 5.81 -8.80 -11.54
C SER A 87 6.37 -7.42 -11.17
N LEU A 88 5.95 -6.87 -10.02
CA LEU A 88 6.49 -5.62 -9.51
C LEU A 88 7.78 -5.87 -8.73
N GLN A 89 8.71 -4.94 -8.82
CA GLN A 89 9.97 -4.95 -8.08
C GLN A 89 9.77 -4.21 -6.76
N LYS A 90 10.21 -4.83 -5.66
CA LYS A 90 10.29 -4.20 -4.36
C LYS A 90 11.53 -3.33 -4.26
N ILE A 91 11.37 -2.06 -3.91
CA ILE A 91 12.43 -1.06 -3.90
C ILE A 91 12.54 -0.46 -2.52
N TYR A 92 13.69 -0.64 -1.90
CA TYR A 92 13.99 -0.12 -0.57
C TYR A 92 14.37 1.35 -0.62
N ILE A 93 13.87 2.10 0.35
CA ILE A 93 14.18 3.51 0.54
C ILE A 93 14.68 3.77 1.98
N PRO A 94 15.69 4.65 2.15
CA PRO A 94 16.45 5.32 1.08
C PRO A 94 17.41 4.36 0.36
N THR A 95 17.65 4.60 -0.94
CA THR A 95 18.41 3.67 -1.82
C THR A 95 19.91 3.58 -1.51
N CYS A 96 20.43 4.47 -0.68
CA CYS A 96 21.84 4.51 -0.28
C CYS A 96 22.19 3.58 0.90
N MET A 97 21.20 2.90 1.49
CA MET A 97 21.40 2.09 2.68
C MET A 97 21.74 0.64 2.33
N ALA A 98 22.75 0.09 3.01
CA ALA A 98 23.14 -1.31 2.87
C ALA A 98 22.22 -2.27 3.64
N ASP A 99 21.64 -1.82 4.77
CA ASP A 99 20.77 -2.65 5.61
C ASP A 99 19.29 -2.40 5.28
N SER A 100 18.67 -3.37 4.59
CA SER A 100 17.24 -3.34 4.24
C SER A 100 16.30 -3.41 5.45
N LYS A 101 16.78 -3.81 6.65
CA LYS A 101 15.95 -3.96 7.85
C LYS A 101 15.42 -2.62 8.38
N ILE A 102 16.16 -1.55 8.13
CA ILE A 102 15.81 -0.18 8.55
C ILE A 102 15.24 0.68 7.41
N CYS A 103 15.10 0.09 6.23
CA CYS A 103 14.51 0.73 5.06
C CYS A 103 12.99 0.55 5.05
N SER A 104 12.29 1.58 4.57
CA SER A 104 10.94 1.41 4.04
C SER A 104 11.04 0.88 2.62
N PHE A 105 9.93 0.55 1.98
CA PHE A 105 9.93 0.14 0.59
C PHE A 105 8.66 0.54 -0.13
N PHE A 106 8.71 0.52 -1.45
CA PHE A 106 7.54 0.61 -2.33
C PHE A 106 7.69 -0.43 -3.44
N PHE A 107 6.67 -0.64 -4.26
CA PHE A 107 6.77 -1.50 -5.44
C PHE A 107 6.70 -0.68 -6.72
N MET A 108 7.42 -1.08 -7.75
CA MET A 108 7.23 -0.52 -9.08
C MET A 108 7.43 -1.53 -10.20
N SER A 109 6.79 -1.30 -11.34
CA SER A 109 7.02 -2.09 -12.54
C SER A 109 8.38 -1.74 -13.17
N LYS A 110 8.99 -2.69 -13.88
CA LYS A 110 10.32 -2.51 -14.51
C LYS A 110 10.37 -1.31 -15.47
N ASN A 111 9.25 -0.99 -16.10
CA ASN A 111 9.11 0.15 -17.01
C ASN A 111 8.70 1.46 -16.33
N ALA A 112 8.40 1.49 -15.02
CA ALA A 112 7.80 2.67 -14.36
C ALA A 112 8.61 3.97 -14.53
N LEU A 113 9.93 3.91 -14.67
CA LEU A 113 10.74 5.13 -14.81
C LEU A 113 11.04 5.50 -16.27
N THR A 114 10.95 4.53 -17.18
CA THR A 114 11.32 4.67 -18.60
C THR A 114 10.10 4.78 -19.51
N ASN A 115 8.91 4.50 -18.98
CA ASN A 115 7.68 4.56 -19.74
C ASN A 115 7.33 6.01 -20.10
N ARG A 116 6.78 6.19 -21.30
CA ARG A 116 6.25 7.48 -21.77
C ARG A 116 4.73 7.58 -21.60
N SER A 117 4.08 6.48 -21.23
CA SER A 117 2.63 6.31 -21.18
C SER A 117 2.18 5.97 -19.76
N GLY A 118 1.83 6.99 -18.96
CA GLY A 118 1.09 6.82 -17.71
C GLY A 118 1.85 6.15 -16.58
N ASP A 119 2.15 6.86 -15.49
CA ASP A 119 2.54 6.22 -14.21
C ASP A 119 1.35 6.26 -13.27
N VAL A 120 0.93 5.12 -12.71
CA VAL A 120 -0.17 5.04 -11.74
C VAL A 120 0.33 4.75 -10.35
N LEU A 121 -0.09 5.58 -9.39
CA LEU A 121 0.11 5.38 -7.96
C LEU A 121 -1.12 4.70 -7.32
N CYS A 122 -0.95 3.60 -6.58
CA CYS A 122 -2.06 2.92 -5.86
C CYS A 122 -1.66 2.45 -4.43
N ARG A 123 -2.64 2.33 -3.52
CA ARG A 123 -2.56 1.65 -2.20
C ARG A 123 -3.57 0.47 -2.12
N PRO A 124 -3.32 -0.61 -1.32
CA PRO A 124 -4.31 -1.65 -1.03
C PRO A 124 -5.64 -1.22 -0.35
N LEU A 125 -6.66 -1.98 -0.77
CA LEU A 125 -8.14 -1.93 -0.67
C LEU A 125 -9.03 -2.70 0.32
N GLY A 126 -8.61 -3.38 1.40
CA GLY A 126 -9.53 -4.26 2.17
C GLY A 126 -9.32 -5.79 2.07
N THR A 127 -10.36 -6.56 2.45
CA THR A 127 -10.28 -7.99 2.85
C THR A 127 -10.45 -9.01 1.71
N GLU A 128 -10.71 -8.57 0.49
CA GLU A 128 -10.90 -9.44 -0.68
C GLU A 128 -9.86 -9.12 -1.76
N ILE A 129 -9.25 -10.13 -2.38
CA ILE A 129 -8.20 -9.90 -3.39
C ILE A 129 -8.78 -9.26 -4.66
N GLN A 130 -9.98 -9.65 -5.08
CA GLN A 130 -10.57 -9.21 -6.35
C GLN A 130 -11.38 -7.91 -6.26
N HIS A 131 -11.98 -7.62 -5.11
CA HIS A 131 -12.79 -6.41 -4.93
C HIS A 131 -12.23 -5.46 -3.86
N GLY A 132 -11.45 -5.99 -2.91
CA GLY A 132 -10.82 -5.25 -1.82
C GLY A 132 -9.30 -5.17 -1.94
N SER A 133 -8.71 -5.28 -3.13
CA SER A 133 -7.27 -5.04 -3.30
C SER A 133 -7.01 -4.20 -4.53
N GLN A 134 -5.84 -3.59 -4.58
CA GLN A 134 -5.38 -2.82 -5.74
C GLN A 134 -4.94 -3.71 -6.92
N ILE A 135 -4.81 -5.02 -6.72
CA ILE A 135 -4.24 -5.94 -7.72
C ILE A 135 -4.99 -5.91 -9.07
N PRO A 136 -6.34 -5.87 -9.12
CA PRO A 136 -7.06 -5.76 -10.38
C PRO A 136 -6.74 -4.47 -11.16
N PHE A 137 -6.61 -3.34 -10.45
CA PHE A 137 -6.27 -2.05 -11.04
C PHE A 137 -4.83 -2.06 -11.57
N ILE A 138 -3.88 -2.56 -10.78
CA ILE A 138 -2.49 -2.75 -11.17
C ILE A 138 -2.41 -3.65 -12.40
N THR A 139 -3.10 -4.79 -12.38
CA THR A 139 -3.11 -5.75 -13.49
C THR A 139 -3.64 -5.10 -14.77
N THR A 140 -4.67 -4.25 -14.65
CA THR A 140 -5.25 -3.53 -15.79
C THR A 140 -4.27 -2.48 -16.33
N ALA A 141 -3.64 -1.69 -15.47
CA ALA A 141 -2.62 -0.71 -15.86
C ALA A 141 -1.43 -1.37 -16.57
N LEU A 142 -0.92 -2.49 -16.02
CA LEU A 142 0.16 -3.26 -16.63
C LEU A 142 -0.23 -3.81 -18.02
N LYS A 143 -1.48 -4.29 -18.21
CA LYS A 143 -1.99 -4.74 -19.52
C LYS A 143 -2.07 -3.60 -20.53
N CYS A 144 -2.34 -2.38 -20.07
CA CYS A 144 -2.30 -1.16 -20.89
C CYS A 144 -0.88 -0.65 -21.14
N SER A 145 0.15 -1.40 -20.74
CA SER A 145 1.56 -1.01 -20.82
C SER A 145 1.85 0.29 -20.07
N TRP A 146 1.18 0.54 -18.95
CA TRP A 146 1.47 1.69 -18.08
C TRP A 146 2.61 1.37 -17.10
N GLY A 147 3.31 2.41 -16.66
CA GLY A 147 4.18 2.34 -15.49
C GLY A 147 3.33 2.27 -14.23
N VAL A 148 3.72 1.45 -13.27
CA VAL A 148 2.99 1.33 -11.99
C VAL A 148 3.96 1.53 -10.85
N ILE A 149 3.58 2.39 -9.90
CA ILE A 149 4.27 2.59 -8.63
C ILE A 149 3.23 2.38 -7.52
N VAL A 150 3.55 1.61 -6.50
CA VAL A 150 2.67 1.30 -5.39
C VAL A 150 3.39 1.71 -4.12
N LEU A 151 2.93 2.77 -3.46
CA LEU A 151 3.54 3.22 -2.21
C LEU A 151 3.17 2.27 -1.07
N ASN A 152 4.05 2.20 -0.07
CA ASN A 152 3.73 1.61 1.23
C ASN A 152 3.98 2.65 2.34
N PRO A 153 3.19 3.74 2.36
CA PRO A 153 3.50 4.90 3.17
C PRO A 153 3.15 4.70 4.66
N ASN A 154 2.61 3.54 5.02
CA ASN A 154 2.35 3.12 6.41
C ASN A 154 3.52 2.32 7.02
N ASP A 155 4.50 1.92 6.23
CA ASP A 155 5.71 1.23 6.70
C ASP A 155 6.72 2.24 7.28
N ASN A 156 6.40 2.73 8.47
CA ASN A 156 7.09 3.84 9.13
C ASN A 156 7.98 3.43 10.31
N PHE A 157 7.83 2.19 10.80
CA PHE A 157 8.45 1.72 12.04
C PHE A 157 9.19 0.40 11.84
N VAL A 158 10.28 0.21 12.57
CA VAL A 158 10.97 -1.08 12.75
C VAL A 158 10.65 -1.59 14.15
N ASP A 159 10.00 -2.74 14.25
CA ASP A 159 9.89 -3.46 15.52
C ASP A 159 11.26 -4.06 15.85
N LEU A 160 12.00 -3.46 16.79
CA LEU A 160 13.24 -4.05 17.29
C LEU A 160 12.89 -5.25 18.19
N LYS A 161 12.92 -6.46 17.64
CA LYS A 161 13.14 -7.66 18.47
C LYS A 161 14.61 -7.65 18.88
N ILE A 162 14.90 -7.14 20.08
CA ILE A 162 16.27 -7.14 20.61
C ILE A 162 16.63 -8.56 21.06
N GLU A 163 17.78 -9.08 20.60
CA GLU A 163 18.45 -10.25 21.18
C GLU A 163 18.84 -9.94 22.64
N PRO A 164 18.63 -10.86 23.60
CA PRO A 164 18.70 -10.60 25.05
C PRO A 164 20.04 -10.02 25.55
N GLU A 165 21.10 -10.11 24.77
CA GLU A 165 22.44 -9.62 25.12
C GLU A 165 22.54 -8.08 25.25
N TYR A 166 21.63 -7.31 24.64
CA TYR A 166 21.63 -5.84 24.72
C TYR A 166 20.90 -5.26 25.94
N LEU A 167 20.18 -6.09 26.70
CA LEU A 167 19.38 -5.65 27.86
C LEU A 167 20.22 -5.32 29.11
N SER A 168 21.43 -5.87 29.22
CA SER A 168 22.29 -5.69 30.41
C SER A 168 22.95 -4.30 30.53
N LEU A 169 22.84 -3.46 29.50
CA LEU A 169 23.49 -2.13 29.46
C LEU A 169 22.57 -0.96 29.86
N LEU A 170 21.27 -1.19 30.08
CA LEU A 170 20.26 -0.12 30.20
C LEU A 170 19.51 -0.08 31.54
N GLU A 171 19.92 -0.85 32.55
CA GLU A 171 19.22 -0.95 33.84
C GLU A 171 19.24 0.33 34.72
N ASN A 172 19.85 1.44 34.30
CA ASN A 172 20.18 2.53 35.22
C ASN A 172 19.48 3.89 35.10
N ASP A 173 18.49 4.12 34.23
CA ASP A 173 17.76 5.40 34.30
C ASP A 173 16.25 5.28 34.09
N ALA A 174 15.53 5.68 35.14
CA ALA A 174 14.08 5.76 35.23
C ALA A 174 13.52 6.97 34.46
N ILE A 175 12.42 6.78 33.71
CA ILE A 175 11.20 7.63 33.62
C ILE A 175 10.24 7.07 32.52
N CYS A 176 8.97 6.86 32.88
CA CYS A 176 7.80 6.47 32.05
C CYS A 176 7.17 7.72 31.32
N PRO A 177 6.01 7.73 30.60
CA PRO A 177 5.03 6.68 30.22
C PRO A 177 4.43 6.86 28.80
N LEU A 178 4.92 6.12 27.79
CA LEU A 178 4.14 5.70 26.60
C LEU A 178 4.98 4.60 25.96
N ASN A 179 4.51 3.35 25.96
CA ASN A 179 5.26 2.19 25.49
C ASN A 179 5.45 2.21 23.96
N LEU A 180 6.31 3.11 23.49
CA LEU A 180 6.86 3.26 22.14
C LEU A 180 8.40 3.06 22.17
N SER A 181 8.94 2.49 23.25
CA SER A 181 10.37 2.43 23.54
C SER A 181 11.18 1.45 22.66
N TRP A 182 10.59 0.84 21.64
CA TRP A 182 11.24 -0.19 20.82
C TRP A 182 10.93 -0.09 19.32
N ALA A 183 10.31 1.00 18.86
CA ALA A 183 10.05 1.25 17.45
C ALA A 183 11.00 2.33 16.90
N VAL A 184 11.95 1.93 16.05
CA VAL A 184 12.81 2.92 15.36
C VAL A 184 12.07 3.43 14.13
N LEU A 185 11.93 4.75 14.02
CA LEU A 185 11.38 5.39 12.83
C LEU A 185 12.29 5.12 11.63
N LYS A 186 11.70 4.65 10.53
CA LYS A 186 12.43 4.46 9.28
C LYS A 186 12.81 5.83 8.72
N ARG A 187 14.11 6.09 8.59
CA ARG A 187 14.62 7.37 8.04
C ARG A 187 14.05 7.60 6.64
N ASN A 188 13.67 8.84 6.33
CA ASN A 188 13.07 9.24 5.04
C ASN A 188 11.71 8.59 4.72
N SER A 189 11.10 7.95 5.72
CA SER A 189 9.77 7.37 5.68
C SER A 189 9.23 7.26 7.11
N SER A 190 9.50 8.25 7.96
CA SER A 190 9.03 8.26 9.35
C SER A 190 7.53 8.50 9.45
N ASN A 191 6.94 9.01 8.38
CA ASN A 191 5.52 9.25 8.22
C ASN A 191 5.11 9.23 6.74
N LEU A 192 3.80 9.12 6.52
CA LEU A 192 3.13 9.04 5.22
C LEU A 192 3.56 10.15 4.23
N LYS A 193 3.75 11.38 4.75
CA LYS A 193 4.17 12.54 3.96
C LYS A 193 5.62 12.42 3.51
N GLU A 194 6.53 12.04 4.41
CA GLU A 194 7.94 11.90 4.10
C GLU A 194 8.18 10.78 3.07
N HIS A 195 7.53 9.63 3.23
CA HIS A 195 7.59 8.52 2.27
C HIS A 195 7.17 8.97 0.86
N THR A 196 5.98 9.57 0.76
CA THR A 196 5.42 10.02 -0.52
C THR A 196 6.32 11.08 -1.17
N THR A 197 6.83 12.00 -0.36
CA THR A 197 7.73 13.06 -0.81
C THR A 197 9.07 12.50 -1.32
N TYR A 198 9.65 11.52 -0.62
CA TYR A 198 10.88 10.86 -1.06
C TYR A 198 10.69 10.15 -2.40
N VAL A 199 9.63 9.35 -2.53
CA VAL A 199 9.34 8.62 -3.78
C VAL A 199 9.04 9.61 -4.91
N TRP A 200 8.37 10.73 -4.62
CA TRP A 200 8.19 11.81 -5.59
C TRP A 200 9.52 12.34 -6.13
N TYR A 201 10.42 12.85 -5.27
CA TYR A 201 11.66 13.47 -5.75
C TYR A 201 12.65 12.50 -6.38
N HIS A 202 12.81 11.32 -5.79
CA HIS A 202 13.87 10.41 -6.21
C HIS A 202 13.47 9.54 -7.40
N PHE A 203 12.17 9.35 -7.64
CA PHE A 203 11.66 8.46 -8.68
C PHE A 203 10.68 9.17 -9.60
N ILE A 204 9.51 9.59 -9.09
CA ILE A 204 8.41 10.08 -9.94
C ILE A 204 8.82 11.34 -10.69
N LEU A 205 9.45 12.32 -10.04
CA LEU A 205 9.87 13.57 -10.67
C LEU A 205 10.91 13.34 -11.78
N LYS A 206 11.73 12.29 -11.67
CA LYS A 206 12.79 11.95 -12.63
C LYS A 206 12.31 11.12 -13.82
N THR A 207 11.06 10.62 -13.81
CA THR A 207 10.54 9.88 -14.97
C THR A 207 10.46 10.77 -16.21
N SER A 208 10.64 10.19 -17.39
CA SER A 208 10.54 10.93 -18.66
C SER A 208 9.09 11.29 -19.04
N SER A 209 8.11 10.61 -18.44
CA SER A 209 6.69 10.86 -18.66
C SER A 209 6.26 12.20 -18.04
N ARG A 210 5.44 12.98 -18.76
CA ARG A 210 4.68 14.11 -18.19
C ARG A 210 3.23 13.73 -17.86
N ASN A 211 2.89 12.46 -18.02
CA ASN A 211 1.54 11.96 -17.86
C ASN A 211 1.52 10.99 -16.67
N VAL A 212 1.51 11.52 -15.46
CA VAL A 212 1.35 10.75 -14.22
C VAL A 212 -0.10 10.84 -13.76
N ALA A 213 -0.69 9.71 -13.36
CA ALA A 213 -2.00 9.64 -12.74
C ALA A 213 -1.88 9.16 -11.29
N PHE A 214 -2.61 9.79 -10.38
CA PHE A 214 -2.64 9.39 -8.97
C PHE A 214 -3.94 8.71 -8.62
N ILE A 215 -3.89 7.64 -7.82
CA ILE A 215 -5.06 7.07 -7.14
C ILE A 215 -4.75 7.10 -5.65
N ALA A 216 -5.54 7.87 -4.90
CA ALA A 216 -5.34 8.13 -3.48
C ALA A 216 -6.62 7.81 -2.71
N HIS A 217 -6.49 6.96 -1.68
CA HIS A 217 -7.61 6.53 -0.86
C HIS A 217 -7.57 7.10 0.56
N GLY A 218 -8.72 7.59 1.04
CA GLY A 218 -8.89 8.12 2.38
C GLY A 218 -7.88 9.23 2.66
N TYR A 219 -7.10 9.06 3.72
CA TYR A 219 -6.11 10.05 4.16
C TYR A 219 -4.99 10.35 3.14
N GLU A 220 -4.77 9.48 2.16
CA GLU A 220 -3.78 9.72 1.09
C GLU A 220 -4.16 10.87 0.18
N GLY A 221 -5.45 11.13 0.01
CA GLY A 221 -5.90 12.30 -0.74
C GLY A 221 -5.36 13.58 -0.12
N LEU A 222 -5.35 13.67 1.22
CA LEU A 222 -4.73 14.81 1.91
C LEU A 222 -3.22 14.88 1.67
N ILE A 223 -2.52 13.74 1.64
CA ILE A 223 -1.08 13.73 1.35
C ILE A 223 -0.79 14.19 -0.07
N PHE A 224 -1.58 13.76 -1.04
CA PHE A 224 -1.47 14.25 -2.41
C PHE A 224 -1.68 15.76 -2.46
N ILE A 225 -2.70 16.30 -1.78
CA ILE A 225 -2.93 17.76 -1.75
C ILE A 225 -1.80 18.49 -1.05
N ASN A 226 -1.22 17.93 0.01
CA ASN A 226 -0.03 18.50 0.64
C ASN A 226 1.16 18.53 -0.33
N LEU A 227 1.38 17.46 -1.10
CA LEU A 227 2.42 17.41 -2.13
C LEU A 227 2.17 18.47 -3.22
N LEU A 228 0.94 18.57 -3.70
CA LEU A 228 0.52 19.58 -4.67
C LEU A 228 0.79 21.01 -4.16
N MET A 229 0.42 21.32 -2.93
CA MET A 229 0.66 22.66 -2.35
C MET A 229 2.14 22.96 -2.14
N GLN A 230 2.96 21.95 -1.84
CA GLN A 230 4.40 22.14 -1.63
C GLN A 230 5.18 22.27 -2.95
N ARG A 231 4.68 21.68 -4.03
CA ARG A 231 5.34 21.55 -5.34
C ARG A 231 4.38 21.82 -6.49
N THR A 232 3.62 22.91 -6.38
CA THR A 232 2.52 23.28 -7.28
C THR A 232 2.90 23.14 -8.75
N LEU A 233 3.94 23.85 -9.20
CA LEU A 233 4.34 23.85 -10.61
C LEU A 233 4.81 22.47 -11.08
N GLU A 234 5.59 21.75 -10.27
CA GLU A 234 6.11 20.42 -10.65
C GLU A 234 4.97 19.40 -10.77
N VAL A 235 4.06 19.38 -9.80
CA VAL A 235 2.93 18.46 -9.76
C VAL A 235 1.94 18.80 -10.88
N MET A 236 1.57 20.07 -11.04
CA MET A 236 0.63 20.50 -12.09
C MET A 236 1.15 20.25 -13.52
N ASN A 237 2.47 20.29 -13.72
CA ASN A 237 3.09 20.02 -15.02
C ASN A 237 3.25 18.53 -15.33
N LYS A 238 3.22 17.66 -14.31
CA LYS A 238 3.54 16.23 -14.44
C LYS A 238 2.34 15.31 -14.20
N VAL A 239 1.37 15.75 -13.41
CA VAL A 239 0.16 15.00 -13.11
C VAL A 239 -0.95 15.46 -14.04
N TYR A 240 -1.64 14.53 -14.70
CA TYR A 240 -2.76 14.85 -15.58
C TYR A 240 -4.12 14.42 -15.03
N ALA A 241 -4.14 13.51 -14.05
CA ALA A 241 -5.37 13.02 -13.44
C ALA A 241 -5.14 12.53 -12.01
N VAL A 242 -6.13 12.71 -11.15
CA VAL A 242 -6.11 12.25 -9.76
C VAL A 242 -7.46 11.65 -9.41
N ALA A 243 -7.45 10.42 -8.93
CA ALA A 243 -8.60 9.73 -8.37
C ALA A 243 -8.55 9.81 -6.84
N LEU A 244 -9.55 10.46 -6.24
CA LEU A 244 -9.70 10.59 -4.79
C LEU A 244 -10.85 9.67 -4.34
N ILE A 245 -10.54 8.60 -3.62
CA ILE A 245 -11.52 7.59 -3.19
C ILE A 245 -11.71 7.70 -1.67
N ASP A 246 -12.93 7.98 -1.23
CA ASP A 246 -13.31 8.19 0.18
C ASP A 246 -12.41 9.22 0.92
N SER A 247 -11.86 10.18 0.18
CA SER A 247 -11.00 11.23 0.72
C SER A 247 -11.82 12.45 1.12
N LYS A 248 -12.51 12.39 2.25
CA LYS A 248 -13.43 13.43 2.77
C LYS A 248 -12.77 14.76 3.19
N HIS A 249 -11.47 14.94 2.95
CA HIS A 249 -10.76 16.13 3.39
C HIS A 249 -11.19 17.34 2.56
N HIS A 250 -11.79 18.35 3.22
CA HIS A 250 -12.26 19.59 2.59
C HIS A 250 -11.13 20.30 1.81
N MET A 251 -11.07 20.07 0.50
CA MET A 251 -10.02 20.59 -0.38
C MET A 251 -9.93 22.13 -0.37
N LYS A 252 -11.07 22.80 -0.12
CA LYS A 252 -11.16 24.27 -0.05
C LYS A 252 -10.30 24.86 1.08
N HIS A 253 -10.22 24.21 2.25
CA HIS A 253 -9.40 24.71 3.35
C HIS A 253 -7.90 24.46 3.13
N GLN A 254 -7.56 23.37 2.43
CA GLN A 254 -6.17 22.97 2.20
C GLN A 254 -5.45 23.82 1.14
N THR A 255 -6.20 24.40 0.22
CA THR A 255 -5.64 25.25 -0.85
C THR A 255 -5.30 26.67 -0.41
N GLN A 256 -5.61 27.05 0.83
CA GLN A 256 -5.29 28.37 1.42
C GLN A 256 -5.72 29.57 0.55
N GLY A 257 -6.78 29.41 -0.26
CA GLY A 257 -7.26 30.46 -1.17
C GLY A 257 -6.48 30.59 -2.48
N ASN A 258 -5.54 29.69 -2.80
CA ASN A 258 -4.86 29.67 -4.10
C ASN A 258 -5.83 29.27 -5.22
N SER A 259 -6.27 30.26 -6.00
CA SER A 259 -7.26 30.10 -7.06
C SER A 259 -6.77 29.19 -8.19
N GLU A 260 -5.49 29.28 -8.56
CA GLU A 260 -4.89 28.45 -9.61
C GLU A 260 -4.93 26.96 -9.24
N VAL A 261 -4.52 26.64 -8.01
CA VAL A 261 -4.54 25.26 -7.50
C VAL A 261 -5.98 24.74 -7.40
N GLN A 262 -6.92 25.57 -6.97
CA GLN A 262 -8.34 25.19 -6.91
C GLN A 262 -8.90 24.87 -8.30
N THR A 263 -8.62 25.71 -9.30
CA THR A 263 -9.01 25.46 -10.69
C THR A 263 -8.37 24.19 -11.22
N TRP A 264 -7.10 23.96 -10.92
CA TRP A 264 -6.40 22.75 -11.35
C TRP A 264 -7.01 21.49 -10.72
N ILE A 265 -7.27 21.50 -9.40
CA ILE A 265 -7.93 20.40 -8.69
C ILE A 265 -9.29 20.10 -9.32
N TRP A 266 -10.10 21.13 -9.54
CA TRP A 266 -11.43 20.97 -10.13
C TRP A 266 -11.37 20.33 -11.53
N LYS A 267 -10.31 20.61 -12.30
CA LYS A 267 -10.15 20.10 -13.67
C LYS A 267 -9.55 18.69 -13.74
N HIS A 268 -8.68 18.31 -12.81
CA HIS A 268 -7.88 17.07 -12.91
C HIS A 268 -8.19 16.04 -11.82
N CYS A 269 -8.90 16.40 -10.75
CA CYS A 269 -9.28 15.49 -9.67
C CYS A 269 -10.73 15.00 -9.83
N GLN A 270 -10.94 13.70 -9.71
CA GLN A 270 -12.25 13.08 -9.59
C GLN A 270 -12.42 12.46 -8.21
N GLU A 271 -13.49 12.83 -7.51
CA GLU A 271 -13.81 12.31 -6.18
C GLU A 271 -14.90 11.23 -6.26
N TRP A 272 -14.71 10.14 -5.51
CA TRP A 272 -15.70 9.10 -5.30
C TRP A 272 -15.88 8.86 -3.79
N VAL A 273 -17.12 8.88 -3.34
CA VAL A 273 -17.48 8.56 -1.94
C VAL A 273 -18.08 7.18 -1.89
N LEU A 274 -17.58 6.34 -0.98
CA LEU A 274 -18.16 5.01 -0.75
C LEU A 274 -19.50 5.18 -0.03
N LYS A 275 -20.59 4.69 -0.64
CA LYS A 275 -21.87 4.58 0.05
C LYS A 275 -21.79 3.40 1.01
N VAL A 276 -21.65 3.68 2.29
CA VAL A 276 -21.92 2.68 3.33
C VAL A 276 -23.44 2.49 3.34
N SER A 277 -23.88 1.31 2.92
CA SER A 277 -25.27 0.90 3.15
C SER A 277 -25.35 0.63 4.66
N LEU A 278 -26.05 1.49 5.39
CA LEU A 278 -26.40 1.23 6.79
C LEU A 278 -27.44 0.12 6.88
#